data_AF-T0LQJ6-F1
#
_entry.id   AF-T0LQJ6-F1
#
_cell.length_a   1.000
_cell.length_b   1.000
_cell.length_c   1.000
_cell.angle_alpha   90.00
_cell.angle_beta   90.00
_cell.angle_gamma   90.00
#
_symmetry.space_group_name_H-M   'P 1'
#
loop_
_entity.id
_entity.type
_entity.pdbx_description
1 polymer ?
#
loop_
_entity_poly.entity_id
_entity_poly.type
_entity_poly.pdbx_seq_one_letter_code
_entity_poly.pdbx_strand_id
1 'polypeptide(L)'
;MDEAVPEEGAAENDAYLGYTSMFPYLEEDASARGFKAICPTPLANRQPCVASEVLPEPEPIVAHLLDLFWQWQAPHLLVIDRDLFVRHRKLWDDSGGERDRTFYTPTLLYAILSLASMISLDKGVVRYSASSGGLAGDNFARRARELLELELEHPTITTVQTALILGFRFEAAGHSSLGWMYSGMAFRIASDLRLHLDCSKSLRSGRMSSDEARLRQRFAKYVSWASKYIQR
;
A
#
# COMPACT_ATOMS: atom_id res chain seq x y z
N MET A 1 -4.77 12.22 -74.65
CA MET A 1 -3.34 12.09 -74.30
C MET A 1 -2.94 13.14 -73.27
N ASP A 2 -2.92 12.91 -71.96
CA ASP A 2 -3.70 12.08 -71.00
C ASP A 2 -3.13 12.33 -69.58
N GLU A 3 -3.80 12.15 -68.44
CA GLU A 3 -5.16 11.64 -68.14
C GLU A 3 -5.88 12.54 -67.09
N ALA A 4 -6.33 11.99 -65.94
CA ALA A 4 -6.88 12.70 -64.76
C ALA A 4 -6.52 11.95 -63.44
N VAL A 5 -7.13 12.38 -62.31
CA VAL A 5 -7.08 11.82 -60.92
C VAL A 5 -5.78 12.05 -60.08
N PRO A 6 -5.82 12.10 -58.72
CA PRO A 6 -5.44 13.35 -58.01
C PRO A 6 -4.61 13.17 -56.69
N GLU A 7 -4.57 14.24 -55.89
CA GLU A 7 -4.22 14.39 -54.44
C GLU A 7 -3.52 13.26 -53.67
N GLU A 8 -2.46 13.64 -52.92
CA GLU A 8 -2.31 13.18 -51.54
C GLU A 8 -1.58 14.23 -50.68
N GLY A 9 -2.23 14.69 -49.60
CA GLY A 9 -1.67 15.66 -48.65
C GLY A 9 -0.99 14.94 -47.49
N ALA A 10 0.33 15.07 -47.37
CA ALA A 10 1.10 14.46 -46.28
C ALA A 10 0.83 15.17 -44.94
N ALA A 11 -0.07 14.61 -44.13
CA ALA A 11 -0.22 14.97 -42.73
C ALA A 11 0.86 14.27 -41.89
N GLU A 12 1.83 15.03 -41.42
CA GLU A 12 2.96 14.55 -40.60
C GLU A 12 2.47 14.21 -39.18
N ASN A 13 2.12 12.93 -38.96
CA ASN A 13 1.63 12.41 -37.68
C ASN A 13 2.78 12.15 -36.69
N ASP A 14 3.21 13.20 -35.99
CA ASP A 14 4.17 13.12 -34.87
C ASP A 14 3.51 12.53 -33.61
N ALA A 15 3.13 11.25 -33.68
CA ALA A 15 2.48 10.52 -32.61
C ALA A 15 3.48 10.04 -31.55
N TYR A 16 3.73 10.88 -30.53
CA TYR A 16 4.45 10.48 -29.31
C TYR A 16 3.67 9.41 -28.52
N LEU A 17 3.90 8.13 -28.85
CA LEU A 17 3.33 6.98 -28.15
C LEU A 17 4.05 6.72 -26.83
N GLY A 18 3.54 7.29 -25.73
CA GLY A 18 3.97 6.97 -24.38
C GLY A 18 3.52 5.55 -23.95
N TYR A 19 4.19 4.97 -22.94
CA TYR A 19 4.01 3.58 -22.47
C TYR A 19 2.57 3.14 -22.11
N THR A 20 1.61 4.07 -21.98
CA THR A 20 0.19 3.80 -21.76
C THR A 20 -0.67 3.72 -23.04
N SER A 21 -0.10 3.87 -24.24
CA SER A 21 -0.86 3.88 -25.50
C SER A 21 -1.36 2.49 -25.96
N MET A 22 -1.14 1.42 -25.20
CA MET A 22 -1.50 0.04 -25.56
C MET A 22 -2.95 -0.34 -25.18
N PHE A 23 -3.88 0.60 -25.26
CA PHE A 23 -5.31 0.33 -25.15
C PHE A 23 -6.04 1.08 -26.27
N PRO A 24 -6.29 0.44 -27.43
CA PRO A 24 -7.18 1.02 -28.43
C PRO A 24 -8.57 1.17 -27.81
N TYR A 25 -9.13 2.37 -27.88
CA TYR A 25 -10.53 2.60 -27.54
C TYR A 25 -11.41 1.76 -28.47
N LEU A 26 -11.95 0.67 -27.97
CA LEU A 26 -13.11 0.04 -28.59
C LEU A 26 -14.31 0.94 -28.29
N GLU A 27 -14.94 1.48 -29.33
CA GLU A 27 -16.15 2.27 -29.21
C GLU A 27 -17.25 1.44 -28.56
N GLU A 28 -17.90 1.99 -27.53
CA GLU A 28 -18.90 1.28 -26.74
C GLU A 28 -20.24 1.20 -27.48
N ASP A 29 -20.48 0.11 -28.20
CA ASP A 29 -21.82 -0.23 -28.67
C ASP A 29 -22.68 -0.68 -27.47
N ALA A 30 -23.72 0.09 -27.17
CA ALA A 30 -24.39 0.05 -25.88
C ALA A 30 -25.25 -1.21 -25.66
N SER A 31 -24.86 -2.06 -24.71
CA SER A 31 -25.79 -3.03 -24.09
C SER A 31 -25.54 -3.18 -22.60
N ALA A 32 -26.35 -2.47 -21.80
CA ALA A 32 -26.23 -2.43 -20.35
C ALA A 32 -26.50 -3.80 -19.69
N ARG A 33 -25.45 -4.57 -19.44
CA ARG A 33 -25.47 -5.70 -18.50
C ARG A 33 -25.02 -5.18 -17.14
N GLY A 34 -25.99 -4.95 -16.25
CA GLY A 34 -25.74 -4.33 -14.95
C GLY A 34 -24.67 -5.06 -14.13
N PHE A 35 -23.59 -4.34 -13.79
CA PHE A 35 -22.62 -4.79 -12.82
C PHE A 35 -23.32 -5.03 -11.48
N LYS A 36 -23.55 -6.29 -11.13
CA LYS A 36 -23.95 -6.66 -9.77
C LYS A 36 -22.86 -6.18 -8.82
N ALA A 37 -23.23 -5.29 -7.90
CA ALA A 37 -22.33 -4.88 -6.84
C ALA A 37 -21.90 -6.12 -6.07
N ILE A 38 -20.60 -6.46 -6.16
CA ILE A 38 -20.00 -7.49 -5.32
C ILE A 38 -20.09 -6.96 -3.89
N CYS A 39 -21.01 -7.54 -3.12
CA CYS A 39 -21.04 -7.35 -1.67
C CYS A 39 -19.74 -7.91 -1.10
N PRO A 40 -19.01 -7.18 -0.24
CA PRO A 40 -17.88 -7.77 0.46
C PRO A 40 -18.38 -8.95 1.28
N THR A 41 -17.81 -10.13 1.06
CA THR A 41 -17.99 -11.26 1.97
C THR A 41 -17.45 -10.88 3.36
N PRO A 42 -18.01 -11.42 4.46
CA PRO A 42 -17.52 -11.14 5.80
C PRO A 42 -16.02 -11.46 5.92
N LEU A 43 -15.28 -10.61 6.63
CA LEU A 43 -13.81 -10.70 6.82
C LEU A 43 -13.33 -11.99 7.51
N ALA A 44 -14.26 -12.84 7.98
CA ALA A 44 -14.00 -13.94 8.90
C ALA A 44 -13.48 -15.25 8.27
N ASN A 45 -13.35 -15.35 6.94
CA ASN A 45 -13.04 -16.64 6.30
C ASN A 45 -12.16 -16.51 5.04
N ARG A 46 -10.87 -16.18 5.21
CA ARG A 46 -9.84 -16.16 4.15
C ARG A 46 -8.73 -17.17 4.46
N GLN A 47 -8.29 -17.92 3.45
CA GLN A 47 -7.27 -18.98 3.58
C GLN A 47 -5.87 -18.42 3.95
N PRO A 48 -5.04 -19.19 4.68
CA PRO A 48 -3.72 -18.78 5.11
C PRO A 48 -2.65 -19.00 4.02
N CYS A 49 -2.52 -18.06 3.07
CA CYS A 49 -1.58 -18.23 1.94
C CYS A 49 -0.08 -18.13 2.32
N VAL A 50 0.29 -17.35 3.35
CA VAL A 50 1.68 -16.83 3.52
C VAL A 50 2.29 -17.03 4.91
N ALA A 51 1.77 -17.95 5.73
CA ALA A 51 2.25 -18.08 7.13
C ALA A 51 3.63 -18.77 7.27
N SER A 52 4.03 -19.61 6.31
CA SER A 52 5.06 -20.64 6.56
C SER A 52 6.51 -20.27 6.24
N GLU A 53 6.79 -19.14 5.59
CA GLU A 53 8.14 -18.76 5.09
C GLU A 53 8.70 -17.45 5.67
N VAL A 54 8.01 -16.86 6.65
CA VAL A 54 8.53 -15.68 7.36
C VAL A 54 9.18 -16.15 8.66
N LEU A 55 10.51 -16.36 8.62
CA LEU A 55 11.27 -16.45 9.86
C LEU A 55 11.12 -15.12 10.63
N PRO A 56 10.74 -15.15 11.92
CA PRO A 56 10.57 -13.92 12.70
C PRO A 56 11.94 -13.27 12.95
N GLU A 57 11.99 -11.95 12.75
CA GLU A 57 13.15 -11.14 13.13
C GLU A 57 13.35 -11.14 14.66
N PRO A 58 14.59 -10.99 15.18
CA PRO A 58 14.83 -10.99 16.62
C PRO A 58 14.08 -9.85 17.34
N GLU A 59 13.30 -10.16 18.37
CA GLU A 59 12.52 -9.16 19.11
C GLU A 59 13.29 -7.92 19.58
N PRO A 60 14.57 -7.97 20.00
CA PRO A 60 15.30 -6.77 20.40
C PRO A 60 15.40 -5.71 19.29
N ILE A 61 15.62 -6.11 18.03
CA ILE A 61 15.65 -5.16 16.91
C ILE A 61 14.24 -4.75 16.49
N VAL A 62 13.27 -5.66 16.53
CA VAL A 62 11.87 -5.37 16.19
C VAL A 62 11.26 -4.35 17.16
N ALA A 63 11.45 -4.53 18.47
CA ALA A 63 10.93 -3.63 19.50
C ALA A 63 11.54 -2.23 19.38
N HIS A 64 12.87 -2.13 19.28
CA HIS A 64 13.59 -0.85 19.12
C HIS A 64 13.12 -0.07 17.89
N LEU A 65 12.97 -0.74 16.74
CA LEU A 65 12.51 -0.11 15.51
C LEU A 65 11.03 0.27 15.56
N LEU A 66 10.17 -0.53 16.20
CA LEU A 66 8.77 -0.16 16.42
C LEU A 66 8.66 1.08 17.31
N ASP A 67 9.40 1.16 18.41
CA ASP A 67 9.36 2.33 19.29
C ASP A 67 9.86 3.60 18.58
N LEU A 68 10.92 3.52 17.76
CA LEU A 68 11.33 4.61 16.87
C LEU A 68 10.23 5.02 15.88
N PHE A 69 9.52 4.06 15.27
CA PHE A 69 8.40 4.36 14.37
C PHE A 69 7.25 5.10 15.09
N TRP A 70 6.87 4.62 16.28
CA TRP A 70 5.80 5.26 17.07
C TRP A 70 6.19 6.66 17.56
N GLN A 71 7.47 6.87 17.90
CA GLN A 71 7.99 8.15 18.34
C GLN A 71 8.09 9.19 17.21
N TRP A 72 8.57 8.80 16.03
CA TRP A 72 9.00 9.75 14.99
C TRP A 72 8.15 9.76 13.71
N GLN A 73 7.42 8.70 13.38
CA GLN A 73 6.71 8.57 12.09
C GLN A 73 5.19 8.48 12.23
N ALA A 74 4.69 7.75 13.23
CA ALA A 74 3.26 7.57 13.43
C ALA A 74 2.44 8.88 13.56
N PRO A 75 2.94 9.97 14.18
CA PRO A 75 2.23 11.26 14.21
C PRO A 75 2.04 11.92 12.84
N HIS A 76 2.99 11.70 11.91
CA HIS A 76 2.99 12.30 10.58
C HIS A 76 2.21 11.46 9.57
N LEU A 77 2.39 10.13 9.62
CA LEU A 77 1.73 9.22 8.71
C LEU A 77 0.24 9.06 9.01
N LEU A 78 -0.16 9.00 10.29
CA LEU A 78 -1.53 8.78 10.81
C LEU A 78 -2.26 7.51 10.32
N VAL A 79 -1.71 6.82 9.33
CA VAL A 79 -2.25 5.68 8.59
C VAL A 79 -2.38 4.40 9.43
N ILE A 80 -1.62 4.28 10.54
CA ILE A 80 -1.64 3.12 11.45
C ILE A 80 -2.09 3.53 12.85
N ASP A 81 -2.97 2.72 13.44
CA ASP A 81 -3.36 2.83 14.84
C ASP A 81 -2.50 1.88 15.69
N ARG A 82 -1.71 2.43 16.63
CA ARG A 82 -0.75 1.68 17.45
C ARG A 82 -1.43 0.58 18.26
N ASP A 83 -2.59 0.87 18.85
CA ASP A 83 -3.27 -0.05 19.75
C ASP A 83 -3.86 -1.23 18.97
N LEU A 84 -4.40 -0.97 17.78
CA LEU A 84 -4.89 -2.02 16.88
C LEU A 84 -3.74 -2.87 16.33
N PHE A 85 -2.63 -2.25 15.91
CA PHE A 85 -1.45 -2.95 15.42
C PHE A 85 -0.87 -3.88 16.48
N VAL A 86 -0.62 -3.38 17.70
CA VAL A 86 -0.06 -4.18 18.81
C VAL A 86 -1.02 -5.30 19.22
N ARG A 87 -2.33 -5.03 19.28
CA ARG A 87 -3.35 -6.06 19.58
C ARG A 87 -3.36 -7.18 18.53
N HIS A 88 -3.39 -6.84 17.24
CA HIS A 88 -3.43 -7.84 16.17
C HIS A 88 -2.10 -8.57 15.98
N ARG A 89 -0.96 -7.90 16.21
CA ARG A 89 0.35 -8.58 16.29
C ARG A 89 0.34 -9.65 17.38
N LYS A 90 -0.10 -9.31 18.59
CA LYS A 90 -0.18 -10.30 19.67
C LYS A 90 -1.12 -11.47 19.31
N LEU A 91 -2.28 -11.19 18.72
CA LEU A 91 -3.21 -12.24 18.27
C LEU A 91 -2.62 -13.13 17.16
N TRP A 92 -1.77 -12.57 16.30
CA TRP A 92 -1.01 -13.31 15.29
C TRP A 92 0.02 -14.24 15.93
N ASP A 93 0.83 -13.71 16.85
CA ASP A 93 1.88 -14.44 17.56
C ASP A 93 1.28 -15.57 18.43
N ASP A 94 0.23 -15.27 19.21
CA ASP A 94 -0.52 -16.22 20.04
C ASP A 94 -1.24 -17.32 19.21
N SER A 95 -1.35 -17.17 17.89
CA SER A 95 -2.06 -18.10 16.99
C SER A 95 -1.20 -18.76 15.91
N GLY A 96 0.12 -18.56 15.93
CA GLY A 96 1.01 -19.12 14.91
C GLY A 96 0.74 -18.60 13.49
N GLY A 97 0.09 -17.43 13.34
CA GLY A 97 -0.22 -16.83 12.04
C GLY A 97 -1.51 -17.32 11.35
N GLU A 98 -2.35 -18.07 12.07
CA GLU A 98 -3.63 -18.58 11.56
C GLU A 98 -4.81 -17.62 11.75
N ARG A 99 -4.70 -16.62 12.65
CA ARG A 99 -5.82 -15.71 12.99
C ARG A 99 -5.69 -14.31 12.39
N ASP A 100 -6.56 -13.42 12.88
CA ASP A 100 -7.02 -12.16 12.30
C ASP A 100 -5.93 -11.18 11.84
N ARG A 101 -5.81 -11.06 10.51
CA ARG A 101 -4.88 -10.19 9.78
C ARG A 101 -5.37 -8.75 9.58
N THR A 102 -6.55 -8.37 10.10
CA THR A 102 -7.26 -7.14 9.67
C THR A 102 -6.43 -5.86 9.90
N PHE A 103 -5.65 -5.80 10.98
CA PHE A 103 -4.80 -4.63 11.32
C PHE A 103 -3.31 -4.96 11.54
N TYR A 104 -2.88 -6.16 11.17
CA TYR A 104 -1.48 -6.59 11.21
C TYR A 104 -1.19 -7.66 10.15
N THR A 105 -0.12 -7.47 9.37
CA THR A 105 0.53 -8.52 8.58
C THR A 105 2.05 -8.42 8.72
N PRO A 106 2.81 -9.52 8.53
CA PRO A 106 4.27 -9.48 8.50
C PRO A 106 4.82 -8.50 7.46
N THR A 107 4.14 -8.36 6.31
CA THR A 107 4.39 -7.38 5.26
C THR A 107 4.43 -5.95 5.80
N LEU A 108 3.41 -5.58 6.58
CA LEU A 108 3.30 -4.26 7.21
C LEU A 108 4.41 -4.06 8.26
N LEU A 109 4.73 -5.10 9.03
CA LEU A 109 5.85 -5.04 9.98
C LEU A 109 7.17 -4.74 9.25
N TYR A 110 7.50 -5.49 8.20
CA TYR A 110 8.74 -5.25 7.44
C TYR A 110 8.80 -3.85 6.82
N ALA A 111 7.67 -3.32 6.31
CA ALA A 111 7.62 -1.95 5.83
C ALA A 111 7.95 -0.95 6.94
N ILE A 112 7.33 -1.10 8.13
CA ILE A 112 7.62 -0.27 9.32
C ILE A 112 9.11 -0.36 9.70
N LEU A 113 9.66 -1.57 9.84
CA LEU A 113 11.06 -1.79 10.21
C LEU A 113 12.02 -1.14 9.20
N SER A 114 11.69 -1.20 7.90
CA SER A 114 12.51 -0.62 6.84
C SER A 114 12.62 0.91 6.93
N LEU A 115 11.52 1.61 7.27
CA LEU A 115 11.48 3.06 7.46
C LEU A 115 12.12 3.47 8.79
N ALA A 116 11.81 2.75 9.88
CA ALA A 116 12.39 3.02 11.19
C ALA A 116 13.91 2.84 11.22
N SER A 117 14.45 1.88 10.45
CA SER A 117 15.90 1.63 10.39
C SER A 117 16.69 2.84 9.89
N MET A 118 16.09 3.68 9.03
CA MET A 118 16.73 4.92 8.55
C MET A 118 16.84 6.02 9.63
N ILE A 119 16.01 5.94 10.67
CA ILE A 119 15.96 6.89 11.79
C ILE A 119 16.90 6.44 12.92
N SER A 120 17.21 5.14 12.97
CA SER A 120 18.05 4.56 14.02
C SER A 120 19.50 5.02 13.92
N LEU A 121 20.00 5.62 15.01
CA LEU A 121 21.42 5.98 15.16
C LEU A 121 22.30 4.79 15.58
N ASP A 122 21.71 3.63 15.86
CA ASP A 122 22.44 2.43 16.26
C ASP A 122 23.14 1.76 15.06
N LYS A 123 24.47 1.67 15.15
CA LYS A 123 25.32 0.98 14.17
C LYS A 123 25.04 -0.53 14.10
N GLY A 124 24.48 -1.14 15.15
CA GLY A 124 24.00 -2.52 15.15
C GLY A 124 22.85 -2.72 14.16
N VAL A 125 21.81 -1.88 14.26
CA VAL A 125 20.69 -1.84 13.29
C VAL A 125 21.20 -1.67 11.86
N VAL A 126 22.12 -0.73 11.60
CA VAL A 126 22.66 -0.52 10.24
C VAL A 126 23.34 -1.79 9.72
N ARG A 127 24.23 -2.41 10.51
CA ARG A 127 24.96 -3.63 10.11
C ARG A 127 24.04 -4.84 9.87
N TYR A 128 22.95 -4.95 10.63
CA TYR A 128 22.00 -6.05 10.51
C TYR A 128 21.05 -5.87 9.31
N SER A 129 20.53 -4.66 9.12
CA SER A 129 19.42 -4.40 8.21
C SER A 129 19.81 -3.86 6.83
N ALA A 130 21.07 -3.41 6.64
CA ALA A 130 21.55 -2.93 5.36
C ALA A 130 21.98 -4.06 4.42
N SER A 131 21.87 -3.78 3.12
CA SER A 131 22.53 -4.59 2.08
C SER A 131 24.03 -4.21 1.99
N SER A 132 24.85 -4.99 1.27
CA SER A 132 26.29 -4.72 1.12
C SER A 132 26.55 -3.35 0.47
N GLY A 133 26.90 -2.34 1.27
CA GLY A 133 27.07 -0.96 0.82
C GLY A 133 25.76 -0.16 0.70
N GLY A 134 24.63 -0.71 1.14
CA GLY A 134 23.32 -0.08 1.07
C GLY A 134 22.92 0.72 2.32
N LEU A 135 21.67 1.14 2.34
CA LEU A 135 21.07 1.91 3.42
C LEU A 135 20.51 1.01 4.53
N ALA A 136 20.40 1.56 5.74
CA ALA A 136 19.73 0.89 6.84
C ALA A 136 18.28 0.50 6.46
N GLY A 137 17.87 -0.71 6.81
CA GLY A 137 16.55 -1.24 6.48
C GLY A 137 16.38 -1.76 5.05
N ASP A 138 17.41 -1.78 4.20
CA ASP A 138 17.30 -2.30 2.82
C ASP A 138 16.83 -3.75 2.76
N ASN A 139 17.31 -4.62 3.66
CA ASN A 139 16.88 -6.01 3.73
C ASN A 139 15.40 -6.12 4.09
N PHE A 140 14.91 -5.27 5.00
CA PHE A 140 13.50 -5.17 5.36
C PHE A 140 12.66 -4.57 4.22
N ALA A 141 13.17 -3.55 3.51
CA ALA A 141 12.49 -2.96 2.35
C ALA A 141 12.37 -3.96 1.18
N ARG A 142 13.39 -4.79 0.97
CA ARG A 142 13.33 -5.92 0.04
C ARG A 142 12.26 -6.93 0.47
N ARG A 143 12.29 -7.40 1.72
CA ARG A 143 11.31 -8.39 2.21
C ARG A 143 9.87 -7.87 2.22
N ALA A 144 9.67 -6.60 2.54
CA ALA A 144 8.38 -5.92 2.46
C ALA A 144 7.82 -5.87 1.02
N ARG A 145 8.68 -5.68 0.01
CA ARG A 145 8.26 -5.71 -1.41
C ARG A 145 7.88 -7.12 -1.86
N GLU A 146 8.72 -8.11 -1.57
CA GLU A 146 8.42 -9.53 -1.88
C GLU A 146 7.07 -9.97 -1.30
N LEU A 147 6.81 -9.62 -0.03
CA LEU A 147 5.55 -9.95 0.63
C LEU A 147 4.37 -9.10 0.12
N LEU A 148 4.60 -7.84 -0.27
CA LEU A 148 3.56 -6.98 -0.82
C LEU A 148 3.07 -7.52 -2.17
N GLU A 149 3.98 -7.98 -3.04
CA GLU A 149 3.64 -8.59 -4.33
C GLU A 149 2.67 -9.78 -4.17
N LEU A 150 2.85 -10.59 -3.11
CA LEU A 150 1.93 -11.69 -2.75
C LEU A 150 0.59 -11.18 -2.17
N GLU A 151 0.57 -10.07 -1.43
CA GLU A 151 -0.68 -9.47 -0.93
C GLU A 151 -1.54 -8.82 -2.02
N LEU A 152 -0.95 -8.42 -3.16
CA LEU A 152 -1.65 -7.70 -4.23
C LEU A 152 -2.76 -8.51 -4.93
N GLU A 153 -2.75 -9.84 -4.85
CA GLU A 153 -3.86 -10.66 -5.35
C GLU A 153 -5.14 -10.46 -4.54
N HIS A 154 -5.01 -10.22 -3.24
CA HIS A 154 -6.12 -10.19 -2.28
C HIS A 154 -5.98 -9.03 -1.28
N PRO A 155 -5.87 -7.78 -1.77
CA PRO A 155 -5.41 -6.66 -0.97
C PRO A 155 -6.34 -6.35 0.22
N THR A 156 -5.74 -5.77 1.25
CA THR A 156 -6.39 -5.42 2.52
C THR A 156 -5.96 -4.03 3.00
N ILE A 157 -6.46 -3.61 4.16
CA ILE A 157 -6.05 -2.35 4.79
C ILE A 157 -4.53 -2.34 5.06
N THR A 158 -3.95 -3.45 5.53
CA THR A 158 -2.51 -3.53 5.79
C THR A 158 -1.68 -3.43 4.51
N THR A 159 -2.21 -3.90 3.38
CA THR A 159 -1.60 -3.76 2.04
C THR A 159 -1.52 -2.28 1.63
N VAL A 160 -2.57 -1.49 1.86
CA VAL A 160 -2.56 -0.01 1.68
C VAL A 160 -1.52 0.65 2.59
N GLN A 161 -1.50 0.27 3.88
CA GLN A 161 -0.58 0.83 4.87
C GLN A 161 0.89 0.53 4.50
N THR A 162 1.17 -0.70 4.05
CA THR A 162 2.48 -1.16 3.57
C THR A 162 2.93 -0.35 2.37
N ALA A 163 2.08 -0.22 1.34
CA ALA A 163 2.40 0.54 0.14
C ALA A 163 2.69 2.02 0.48
N LEU A 164 1.94 2.66 1.37
CA LEU A 164 2.27 4.02 1.81
C LEU A 164 3.64 4.10 2.50
N ILE A 165 3.93 3.21 3.46
CA ILE A 165 5.21 3.23 4.18
C ILE A 165 6.39 2.98 3.23
N LEU A 166 6.25 2.05 2.28
CA LEU A 166 7.26 1.84 1.24
C LEU A 166 7.44 3.10 0.38
N GLY A 167 6.36 3.82 0.07
CA GLY A 167 6.42 5.13 -0.56
C GLY A 167 7.36 6.09 0.17
N PHE A 168 7.13 6.32 1.45
CA PHE A 168 7.99 7.15 2.30
C PHE A 168 9.42 6.60 2.44
N ARG A 169 9.60 5.28 2.51
CA ARG A 169 10.93 4.64 2.58
C ARG A 169 11.75 4.84 1.31
N PHE A 170 11.12 4.87 0.14
CA PHE A 170 11.82 5.15 -1.13
C PHE A 170 12.08 6.63 -1.32
N GLU A 171 11.12 7.49 -0.97
CA GLU A 171 11.30 8.95 -1.02
C GLU A 171 12.44 9.42 -0.10
N ALA A 172 12.47 8.96 1.16
CA ALA A 172 13.52 9.27 2.11
C ALA A 172 14.91 8.75 1.68
N ALA A 173 14.95 7.70 0.86
CA ALA A 173 16.18 7.15 0.25
C ALA A 173 16.59 7.87 -1.05
N GLY A 174 15.89 8.93 -1.46
CA GLY A 174 16.17 9.66 -2.71
C GLY A 174 15.57 9.03 -3.98
N HIS A 175 14.76 7.97 -3.85
CA HIS A 175 14.08 7.30 -4.96
C HIS A 175 12.64 7.83 -5.11
N SER A 176 12.49 9.14 -5.34
CA SER A 176 11.18 9.82 -5.39
C SER A 176 10.20 9.23 -6.42
N SER A 177 10.69 8.71 -7.54
CA SER A 177 9.85 8.02 -8.54
C SER A 177 9.20 6.75 -7.99
N LEU A 178 9.96 5.91 -7.27
CA LEU A 178 9.41 4.75 -6.56
C LEU A 178 8.48 5.18 -5.43
N GLY A 179 8.83 6.23 -4.68
CA GLY A 179 7.98 6.82 -3.64
C GLY A 179 6.58 7.20 -4.18
N TRP A 180 6.57 7.85 -5.35
CA TRP A 180 5.35 8.21 -6.08
C TRP A 180 4.57 7.00 -6.57
N MET A 181 5.25 5.98 -7.13
CA MET A 181 4.60 4.74 -7.60
C MET A 181 3.90 4.00 -6.47
N TYR A 182 4.56 3.80 -5.32
CA TYR A 182 3.97 3.13 -4.16
C TYR A 182 2.83 3.94 -3.52
N SER A 183 2.94 5.27 -3.49
CA SER A 183 1.84 6.14 -3.09
C SER A 183 0.63 5.98 -4.02
N GLY A 184 0.87 6.00 -5.34
CA GLY A 184 -0.16 5.78 -6.36
C GLY A 184 -0.81 4.39 -6.31
N MET A 185 -0.05 3.36 -5.94
CA MET A 185 -0.56 2.01 -5.67
C MET A 185 -1.49 2.01 -4.45
N ALA A 186 -1.06 2.60 -3.33
CA ALA A 186 -1.86 2.67 -2.12
C ALA A 186 -3.20 3.40 -2.32
N PHE A 187 -3.21 4.53 -3.05
CA PHE A 187 -4.44 5.27 -3.35
C PHE A 187 -5.43 4.48 -4.20
N ARG A 188 -4.95 3.68 -5.16
CA ARG A 188 -5.79 2.79 -5.99
C ARG A 188 -6.41 1.69 -5.13
N ILE A 189 -5.59 0.93 -4.39
CA ILE A 189 -6.06 -0.15 -3.51
C ILE A 189 -7.07 0.38 -2.48
N ALA A 190 -6.81 1.54 -1.87
CA ALA A 190 -7.74 2.15 -0.91
C ALA A 190 -9.06 2.62 -1.54
N SER A 191 -9.04 2.94 -2.83
CA SER A 191 -10.24 3.26 -3.61
C SER A 191 -11.08 2.02 -3.86
N ASP A 192 -10.44 0.91 -4.27
CA ASP A 192 -11.09 -0.39 -4.49
C ASP A 192 -11.69 -0.97 -3.19
N LEU A 193 -10.96 -0.84 -2.08
CA LEU A 193 -11.43 -1.18 -0.72
C LEU A 193 -12.47 -0.18 -0.16
N ARG A 194 -12.80 0.88 -0.90
CA ARG A 194 -13.78 1.92 -0.53
C ARG A 194 -13.49 2.60 0.82
N LEU A 195 -12.21 2.74 1.18
CA LEU A 195 -11.78 3.38 2.44
C LEU A 195 -12.08 4.89 2.46
N HIS A 196 -12.30 5.49 1.29
CA HIS A 196 -12.65 6.90 1.09
C HIS A 196 -14.14 7.23 1.32
N LEU A 197 -15.03 6.22 1.43
CA LEU A 197 -16.47 6.47 1.59
C LEU A 197 -16.84 6.81 3.05
N ASP A 198 -17.85 7.66 3.23
CA ASP A 198 -18.42 7.92 4.56
C ASP A 198 -19.06 6.65 5.13
N CYS A 199 -18.49 6.17 6.22
CA CYS A 199 -18.92 4.95 6.88
C CYS A 199 -19.87 5.20 8.07
N SER A 200 -20.30 6.44 8.30
CA SER A 200 -21.22 6.81 9.38
C SER A 200 -22.55 6.04 9.32
N LYS A 201 -23.04 5.70 8.12
CA LYS A 201 -24.24 4.87 7.92
C LYS A 201 -23.98 3.38 8.26
N SER A 202 -22.81 2.85 7.91
CA SER A 202 -22.41 1.46 8.19
C SER A 202 -22.14 1.23 9.68
N LEU A 203 -21.49 2.19 10.36
CA LEU A 203 -21.36 2.25 11.81
C LEU A 203 -22.72 2.21 12.51
N ARG A 204 -23.62 3.15 12.20
CA ARG A 204 -24.95 3.25 12.84
C ARG A 204 -25.84 2.02 12.61
N SER A 205 -25.58 1.24 11.57
CA SER A 205 -26.31 -0.02 11.29
C SER A 205 -25.60 -1.28 11.80
N GLY A 206 -24.52 -1.15 12.57
CA GLY A 206 -23.78 -2.29 13.15
C GLY A 206 -23.05 -3.16 12.13
N ARG A 207 -22.97 -2.72 10.87
CA ARG A 207 -22.37 -3.49 9.76
C ARG A 207 -20.85 -3.33 9.64
N MET A 208 -20.24 -2.56 10.53
CA MET A 208 -18.82 -2.23 10.49
C MET A 208 -18.31 -1.94 11.91
N SER A 209 -17.11 -2.40 12.24
CA SER A 209 -16.52 -2.18 13.56
C SER A 209 -16.11 -0.71 13.78
N SER A 210 -16.10 -0.27 15.04
CA SER A 210 -15.54 1.03 15.45
C SER A 210 -14.06 1.15 15.07
N ASP A 211 -13.31 0.06 15.20
CA ASP A 211 -11.88 -0.01 14.90
C ASP A 211 -11.62 0.18 13.39
N GLU A 212 -12.44 -0.44 12.54
CA GLU A 212 -12.40 -0.28 11.09
C GLU A 212 -12.78 1.15 10.67
N ALA A 213 -13.80 1.75 11.30
CA ALA A 213 -14.18 3.14 11.04
C ALA A 213 -13.05 4.13 11.34
N ARG A 214 -12.33 3.90 12.44
CA ARG A 214 -11.21 4.75 12.87
C ARG A 214 -10.10 4.76 11.84
N LEU A 215 -9.79 3.61 11.24
CA LEU A 215 -8.78 3.50 10.18
C LEU A 215 -9.23 4.12 8.85
N ARG A 216 -10.49 3.93 8.45
CA ARG A 216 -11.05 4.63 7.28
C ARG A 216 -11.01 6.15 7.47
N GLN A 217 -11.35 6.65 8.67
CA GLN A 217 -11.24 8.08 8.99
C GLN A 217 -9.78 8.60 8.96
N ARG A 218 -8.82 7.80 9.44
CA ARG A 218 -7.38 8.12 9.35
C ARG A 218 -6.93 8.22 7.89
N PHE A 219 -7.32 7.27 7.03
CA PHE A 219 -7.00 7.31 5.60
C PHE A 219 -7.62 8.53 4.89
N ALA A 220 -8.89 8.83 5.16
CA ALA A 220 -9.54 10.03 4.60
C ALA A 220 -8.85 11.34 5.02
N LYS A 221 -8.36 11.43 6.28
CA LYS A 221 -7.52 12.55 6.75
C LYS A 221 -6.19 12.61 5.99
N TYR A 222 -5.52 11.48 5.80
CA TYR A 222 -4.27 11.40 5.02
C TYR A 222 -4.47 11.87 3.57
N VAL A 223 -5.51 11.41 2.87
CA VAL A 223 -5.83 11.87 1.50
C VAL A 223 -6.10 13.38 1.48
N SER A 224 -6.84 13.92 2.45
CA SER A 224 -7.10 15.35 2.54
C SER A 224 -5.85 16.19 2.81
N TRP A 225 -4.90 15.65 3.58
CA TRP A 225 -3.58 16.24 3.78
C TRP A 225 -2.75 16.18 2.50
N ALA A 226 -2.58 15.00 1.91
CA ALA A 226 -1.82 14.79 0.68
C ALA A 226 -2.28 15.72 -0.45
N SER A 227 -3.60 15.82 -0.68
CA SER A 227 -4.18 16.71 -1.69
C SER A 227 -3.91 18.21 -1.45
N LYS A 228 -3.64 18.63 -0.21
CA LYS A 228 -3.37 20.05 0.13
C LYS A 228 -1.90 20.42 0.09
N TYR A 229 -1.01 19.46 0.31
CA TYR A 229 0.41 19.72 0.56
C TYR A 229 1.38 19.09 -0.46
N ILE A 230 0.95 18.11 -1.28
CA ILE A 230 1.81 17.45 -2.29
C ILE A 230 1.68 18.09 -3.69
N GLN A 231 0.64 18.92 -3.93
CA GLN A 231 0.43 19.63 -5.20
C GLN A 231 0.92 21.10 -5.18
N ARG A 232 1.97 21.41 -4.42
CA ARG A 232 2.60 22.74 -4.33
C ARG A 232 4.12 22.62 -4.36
#